data_AF-A0A8J9TGW7-F1
#
_entry.id   AF-A0A8J9TGW7-F1
#
_cell.length_a   1.000
_cell.length_b   1.000
_cell.length_c   1.000
_cell.angle_alpha   90.00
_cell.angle_beta   90.00
_cell.angle_gamma   90.00
#
_symmetry.space_group_name_H-M   'P 1'
#
loop_
_entity.id
_entity.type
_entity.pdbx_description
1 polymer ?
#
loop_
_entity_poly.entity_id
_entity_poly.type
_entity_poly.pdbx_seq_one_letter_code
_entity_poly.pdbx_strand_id
1 'polypeptide(L)'
;CKHPYAAKWARGAQRCPGLKTLPRDFRRFSAEKLPRNQTSFRVKVIFSATDVQFWDSLVHLWSRWYRDYWEAPYPRLMIRFEDLLLHSDDIVQSIAECVGGTANRNHVVETGTSKNHGSGADFVKAVIKTGDLGMRLKHLTQPDLHYATEHLDAELMQAFRYNLSTVNR
;
A
#
# COMPACT_ATOMS: atom_id res chain seq x y z
N CYS A 1 0.26 11.65 -1.99
CA CYS A 1 0.88 10.39 -2.44
C CYS A 1 2.33 10.61 -2.80
N LYS A 2 3.23 9.81 -2.22
CA LYS A 2 4.66 9.88 -2.51
C LYS A 2 5.02 9.16 -3.81
N HIS A 3 6.25 9.36 -4.27
CA HIS A 3 6.79 9.03 -5.59
C HIS A 3 6.26 7.72 -6.19
N PRO A 4 5.86 7.72 -7.48
CA PRO A 4 5.52 6.49 -8.15
C PRO A 4 6.84 5.83 -8.54
N TYR A 5 7.18 4.70 -7.90
CA TYR A 5 8.27 3.86 -8.35
C TYR A 5 7.88 3.23 -9.71
N ALA A 6 7.75 1.91 -9.77
CA ALA A 6 7.27 1.22 -10.97
C ALA A 6 5.79 1.49 -11.27
N ALA A 7 4.95 1.70 -10.24
CA ALA A 7 3.51 1.92 -10.39
C ALA A 7 3.17 3.40 -10.63
N LYS A 8 2.44 3.70 -11.71
CA LYS A 8 2.02 5.02 -12.19
C LYS A 8 0.50 5.05 -12.34
N TRP A 9 -0.15 6.10 -11.84
CA TRP A 9 -1.59 6.34 -12.01
C TRP A 9 -1.90 7.84 -11.88
N ALA A 10 -3.08 8.27 -12.33
CA ALA A 10 -3.53 9.65 -12.13
C ALA A 10 -3.77 9.92 -10.64
N ARG A 11 -3.16 10.99 -10.10
CA ARG A 11 -3.13 11.22 -8.64
C ARG A 11 -3.11 12.69 -8.27
N GLY A 12 -3.62 13.02 -7.10
CA GLY A 12 -3.73 14.39 -6.60
C GLY A 12 -3.47 14.51 -5.10
N ALA A 13 -3.12 15.71 -4.62
CA ALA A 13 -2.85 15.92 -3.19
C ALA A 13 -4.09 15.72 -2.29
N GLN A 14 -5.28 16.07 -2.79
CA GLN A 14 -6.50 16.04 -1.98
C GLN A 14 -7.15 14.66 -1.87
N ARG A 15 -7.07 13.84 -2.92
CA ARG A 15 -7.65 12.50 -2.96
C ARG A 15 -6.61 11.53 -3.50
N CYS A 16 -6.08 10.70 -2.61
CA CYS A 16 -5.02 9.79 -2.93
C CYS A 16 -5.00 8.61 -1.97
N PRO A 17 -4.88 7.35 -2.42
CA PRO A 17 -4.54 6.92 -3.79
C PRO A 17 -5.56 7.25 -4.88
N GLY A 18 -6.84 7.40 -4.54
CA GLY A 18 -7.94 7.51 -5.51
C GLY A 18 -8.19 6.13 -6.11
N LEU A 19 -9.22 5.43 -5.64
CA LEU A 19 -9.52 4.06 -6.05
C LEU A 19 -10.69 4.04 -7.05
N LYS A 20 -11.77 4.76 -6.71
CA LYS A 20 -12.97 4.93 -7.54
C LYS A 20 -12.96 6.31 -8.18
N THR A 21 -13.24 6.45 -9.48
CA THR A 21 -13.38 7.77 -10.12
C THR A 21 -14.67 8.49 -9.69
N LEU A 22 -14.64 9.82 -9.62
CA LEU A 22 -15.80 10.67 -9.34
C LEU A 22 -15.90 11.77 -10.41
N PRO A 23 -17.08 12.40 -10.60
CA PRO A 23 -17.26 13.47 -11.58
C PRO A 23 -16.23 14.60 -11.48
N ARG A 24 -15.82 14.94 -10.25
CA ARG A 24 -14.80 15.98 -9.98
C ARG A 24 -13.40 15.62 -10.50
N ASP A 25 -13.06 14.34 -10.63
CA ASP A 25 -11.73 13.93 -11.11
C ASP A 25 -11.60 14.13 -12.61
N PHE A 26 -12.69 14.00 -13.36
CA PHE A 26 -12.69 14.27 -14.80
C PHE A 26 -12.47 15.77 -15.11
N ARG A 27 -12.82 16.66 -14.18
CA ARG A 27 -12.45 18.09 -14.29
C ARG A 27 -10.98 18.34 -13.99
N ARG A 28 -10.37 17.47 -13.18
CA ARG A 28 -8.99 17.61 -12.70
C ARG A 28 -7.96 17.00 -13.65
N PHE A 29 -8.29 15.87 -14.27
CA PHE A 29 -7.39 15.12 -15.14
C PHE A 29 -7.84 15.20 -16.59
N SER A 30 -6.87 15.32 -17.50
CA SER A 30 -7.10 15.22 -18.94
C SER A 30 -7.66 13.84 -19.30
N ALA A 31 -8.37 13.75 -20.42
CA ALA A 31 -8.91 12.47 -20.92
C ALA A 31 -7.82 11.43 -21.20
N GLU A 32 -6.58 11.87 -21.51
CA GLU A 32 -5.42 11.00 -21.66
C GLU A 32 -5.02 10.33 -20.33
N LYS A 33 -5.02 11.09 -19.23
CA LYS A 33 -4.64 10.58 -17.89
C LYS A 33 -5.76 9.82 -17.21
N LEU A 34 -7.01 10.22 -17.46
CA LEU A 34 -8.20 9.58 -16.93
C LEU A 34 -9.31 9.59 -18.00
N PRO A 35 -9.40 8.54 -18.83
CA PRO A 35 -10.47 8.37 -19.80
C PRO A 35 -11.85 8.47 -19.16
N ARG A 36 -12.80 9.10 -19.86
CA ARG A 36 -14.11 9.46 -19.32
C ARG A 36 -15.01 8.27 -18.96
N ASN A 37 -14.72 7.09 -19.51
CA ASN A 37 -15.45 5.85 -19.26
C ASN A 37 -14.87 5.01 -18.12
N GLN A 38 -13.75 5.43 -17.49
CA GLN A 38 -13.16 4.65 -16.40
C GLN A 38 -13.89 4.87 -15.08
N THR A 39 -14.16 3.76 -14.38
CA THR A 39 -14.77 3.72 -13.05
C THR A 39 -13.76 3.71 -11.91
N SER A 40 -12.47 3.59 -12.22
CA SER A 40 -11.36 3.47 -11.27
C SER A 40 -10.10 4.15 -11.80
N PHE A 41 -9.13 4.39 -10.93
CA PHE A 41 -7.83 4.93 -11.33
C PHE A 41 -6.91 3.80 -11.78
N ARG A 42 -6.90 3.53 -13.09
CA ARG A 42 -6.04 2.50 -13.69
C ARG A 42 -4.58 2.74 -13.34
N VAL A 43 -3.88 1.66 -12.97
CA VAL A 43 -2.47 1.66 -12.60
C VAL A 43 -1.66 1.02 -13.71
N LYS A 44 -0.61 1.71 -14.17
CA LYS A 44 0.43 1.21 -15.06
C LYS A 44 1.64 0.81 -14.22
N VAL A 45 2.13 -0.41 -14.32
CA VAL A 45 3.42 -0.81 -13.70
C VAL A 45 4.43 -1.07 -14.80
N ILE A 46 5.63 -0.52 -14.62
CA ILE A 46 6.75 -0.68 -15.55
C ILE A 46 7.75 -1.63 -14.89
N PHE A 47 7.79 -2.89 -15.33
CA PHE A 47 8.78 -3.87 -14.85
C PHE A 47 10.11 -3.71 -15.58
N SER A 48 10.05 -3.45 -16.88
CA SER A 48 11.21 -3.17 -17.72
C SER A 48 10.83 -2.21 -18.86
N ALA A 49 11.78 -1.87 -19.74
CA ALA A 49 11.48 -1.07 -20.93
C ALA A 49 10.48 -1.74 -21.89
N THR A 50 10.40 -3.07 -21.87
CA THR A 50 9.55 -3.87 -22.76
C THR A 50 8.37 -4.53 -22.06
N ASP A 51 8.40 -4.63 -20.73
CA ASP A 51 7.30 -5.20 -19.93
C ASP A 51 6.59 -4.10 -19.13
N VAL A 52 5.42 -3.73 -19.66
CA VAL A 52 4.53 -2.73 -19.11
C VAL A 52 3.15 -3.35 -18.96
N GLN A 53 2.68 -3.41 -17.72
CA GLN A 53 1.40 -4.01 -17.38
C GLN A 53 0.44 -2.99 -16.80
N PHE A 54 -0.86 -3.32 -16.84
CA PHE A 54 -1.92 -2.44 -16.36
C PHE A 54 -2.91 -3.20 -15.46
N TRP A 55 -3.36 -2.52 -14.40
CA TRP A 55 -4.35 -2.99 -13.45
C TRP A 55 -5.46 -1.96 -13.30
N ASP A 56 -6.67 -2.40 -12.97
CA ASP A 56 -7.84 -1.54 -12.90
C ASP A 56 -7.75 -0.51 -11.77
N SER A 57 -7.08 -0.84 -10.67
CA SER A 57 -6.80 0.10 -9.59
C SER A 57 -5.65 -0.38 -8.70
N LEU A 58 -5.27 0.45 -7.72
CA LEU A 58 -4.24 0.07 -6.74
C LEU A 58 -4.63 -1.11 -5.85
N VAL A 59 -5.92 -1.31 -5.57
CA VAL A 59 -6.35 -2.48 -4.78
C VAL A 59 -6.28 -3.79 -5.57
N HIS A 60 -6.48 -3.73 -6.89
CA HIS A 60 -6.27 -4.88 -7.78
C HIS A 60 -4.78 -5.22 -7.90
N LEU A 61 -3.92 -4.19 -8.02
CA LEU A 61 -2.47 -4.39 -8.02
C LEU A 61 -2.02 -5.00 -6.69
N TRP A 62 -2.45 -4.45 -5.56
CA TRP A 62 -2.11 -4.98 -4.23
C TRP A 62 -2.54 -6.44 -4.09
N SER A 63 -3.82 -6.73 -4.36
CA SER A 63 -4.39 -8.06 -4.20
C SER A 63 -3.65 -9.09 -5.05
N ARG A 64 -3.48 -8.82 -6.35
CA ARG A 64 -2.79 -9.75 -7.26
C ARG A 64 -1.33 -9.93 -6.88
N TRP A 65 -0.61 -8.84 -6.60
CA TRP A 65 0.81 -8.91 -6.26
C TRP A 65 1.06 -9.78 -5.01
N TYR A 66 0.30 -9.54 -3.95
CA TYR A 66 0.47 -10.29 -2.71
C TYR A 66 -0.08 -11.72 -2.83
N ARG A 67 -1.10 -11.96 -3.66
CA ARG A 67 -1.62 -13.29 -3.98
C ARG A 67 -0.56 -14.13 -4.71
N ASP A 68 0.05 -13.57 -5.76
CA ASP A 68 1.10 -14.23 -6.52
C ASP A 68 2.30 -14.61 -5.61
N TYR A 69 2.65 -13.73 -4.66
CA TYR A 69 3.69 -14.05 -3.67
C TYR A 69 3.21 -15.06 -2.62
N TRP A 70 1.96 -14.95 -2.16
CA TRP A 70 1.34 -15.89 -1.20
C TRP A 70 1.22 -17.31 -1.76
N GLU A 71 1.12 -17.48 -3.07
CA GLU A 71 0.97 -18.77 -3.75
C GLU A 71 2.27 -19.28 -4.38
N ALA A 72 3.38 -18.55 -4.21
CA ALA A 72 4.65 -18.91 -4.79
C ALA A 72 5.07 -20.35 -4.42
N PRO A 73 5.67 -21.13 -5.35
CA PRO A 73 6.05 -22.52 -5.08
C PRO A 73 7.34 -22.66 -4.24
N TYR A 74 7.96 -21.55 -3.84
CA TYR A 74 9.19 -21.51 -3.07
C TYR A 74 8.96 -20.98 -1.64
N PRO A 75 9.85 -21.32 -0.68
CA PRO A 75 9.80 -20.80 0.68
C PRO A 75 9.76 -19.27 0.70
N ARG A 76 8.91 -18.70 1.55
CA ARG A 76 8.68 -17.25 1.63
C ARG A 76 8.47 -16.80 3.06
N LEU A 77 8.84 -15.55 3.32
CA LEU A 77 8.45 -14.81 4.50
C LEU A 77 7.58 -13.63 4.07
N MET A 78 6.43 -13.48 4.73
CA MET A 78 5.53 -12.34 4.55
C MET A 78 5.34 -11.69 5.91
N ILE A 79 5.80 -10.45 6.03
CA ILE A 79 5.83 -9.71 7.29
C ILE A 79 5.08 -8.41 7.07
N ARG A 80 4.14 -8.12 7.96
CA ARG A 80 3.40 -6.85 7.91
C ARG A 80 4.34 -5.73 8.30
N PHE A 81 4.26 -4.62 7.57
CA PHE A 81 5.07 -3.44 7.88
C PHE A 81 4.75 -2.91 9.28
N GLU A 82 3.49 -2.99 9.69
CA GLU A 82 3.02 -2.60 11.02
C GLU A 82 3.75 -3.33 12.15
N ASP A 83 3.90 -4.66 12.01
CA ASP A 83 4.54 -5.49 13.03
C ASP A 83 6.02 -5.20 13.12
N LEU A 84 6.70 -5.07 11.98
CA LEU A 84 8.11 -4.72 11.94
C LEU A 84 8.37 -3.34 12.54
N LEU A 85 7.45 -2.39 12.36
CA LEU A 85 7.57 -1.03 12.86
C LEU A 85 7.35 -0.91 14.37
N LEU A 86 6.43 -1.71 14.92
CA LEU A 86 5.98 -1.60 16.32
C LEU A 86 6.60 -2.66 17.25
N HIS A 87 7.01 -3.79 16.69
CA HIS A 87 7.50 -4.98 17.41
C HIS A 87 8.77 -5.53 16.75
N SER A 88 9.69 -4.63 16.34
CA SER A 88 10.90 -4.98 15.58
C SER A 88 11.67 -6.15 16.18
N ASP A 89 11.82 -6.16 17.50
CA ASP A 89 12.67 -7.11 18.21
C ASP A 89 12.06 -8.51 18.16
N ASP A 90 10.75 -8.61 18.45
CA ASP A 90 9.99 -9.87 18.39
C ASP A 90 9.95 -10.41 16.97
N ILE A 91 9.80 -9.54 15.97
CA ILE A 91 9.75 -9.92 14.55
C ILE A 91 11.12 -10.40 14.07
N VAL A 92 12.21 -9.69 14.38
CA VAL A 92 13.56 -10.13 14.00
C VAL A 92 13.92 -11.45 14.67
N GLN A 93 13.54 -11.64 15.94
CA GLN A 93 13.69 -12.93 16.63
C GLN A 93 12.90 -14.04 15.94
N SER A 94 11.62 -13.80 15.61
CA SER A 94 10.77 -14.77 14.92
C SER A 94 11.31 -15.16 13.54
N ILE A 95 11.86 -14.19 12.79
CA ILE A 95 12.52 -14.45 11.51
C ILE A 95 13.74 -15.35 11.72
N ALA A 96 14.61 -15.01 12.69
CA ALA A 96 15.81 -15.76 12.97
C ALA A 96 15.48 -17.23 13.29
N GLU A 97 14.50 -17.48 14.15
CA GLU A 97 14.02 -18.82 14.46
C GLU A 97 13.49 -19.54 13.22
N CYS A 98 12.70 -18.86 12.39
CA CYS A 98 12.13 -19.43 11.17
C CYS A 98 13.21 -19.87 10.16
N VAL A 99 14.33 -19.15 10.07
CA VAL A 99 15.41 -19.46 9.11
C VAL A 99 16.55 -20.28 9.71
N GLY A 100 16.42 -20.71 10.98
CA GLY A 100 17.44 -21.50 11.68
C GLY A 100 18.67 -20.68 12.09
N GLY A 101 18.51 -19.37 12.29
CA GLY A 101 19.56 -18.45 12.71
C GLY A 101 19.37 -17.91 14.13
N THR A 102 20.20 -16.92 14.49
CA THR A 102 20.14 -16.23 15.77
C THR A 102 19.98 -14.73 15.53
N ALA A 103 18.98 -14.11 16.15
CA ALA A 103 18.80 -12.68 16.03
C ALA A 103 19.89 -11.92 16.80
N ASN A 104 20.40 -10.85 16.20
CA ASN A 104 21.17 -9.86 16.92
C ASN A 104 20.21 -9.00 17.74
N ARG A 105 20.25 -9.12 19.06
CA ARG A 105 19.38 -8.36 19.98
C ARG A 105 19.72 -6.87 20.05
N ASN A 106 20.79 -6.43 19.41
CA ASN A 106 21.24 -5.04 19.38
C ASN A 106 21.01 -4.38 18.01
N HIS A 107 19.93 -4.72 17.28
CA HIS A 107 19.63 -4.02 16.04
C HIS A 107 19.24 -2.56 16.32
N VAL A 108 19.72 -1.67 15.47
CA VAL A 108 19.45 -0.23 15.58
C VAL A 108 18.33 0.12 14.61
N VAL A 109 17.33 0.84 15.11
CA VAL A 109 16.26 1.38 14.28
C VAL A 109 16.71 2.70 13.67
N GLU A 110 16.72 2.79 12.34
CA GLU A 110 17.02 4.03 11.66
C GLU A 110 15.84 5.01 11.77
N THR A 111 16.04 6.08 12.55
CA THR A 111 14.96 7.02 12.88
C THR A 111 14.89 8.22 11.94
N GLY A 112 16.01 8.55 11.29
CA GLY A 112 16.13 9.68 10.38
C GLY A 112 15.38 9.50 9.06
N THR A 113 15.25 10.59 8.30
CA THR A 113 14.69 10.52 6.95
C THR A 113 15.73 9.97 5.97
N SER A 114 15.37 8.95 5.20
CA SER A 114 16.24 8.38 4.15
C SER A 114 16.41 9.25 2.88
N LYS A 115 15.86 10.48 2.86
CA LYS A 115 15.93 11.39 1.72
C LYS A 115 16.32 12.80 2.17
N ASN A 116 17.31 13.39 1.50
CA ASN A 116 17.80 14.75 1.76
C ASN A 116 16.95 15.85 1.09
N HIS A 117 15.97 15.49 0.25
CA HIS A 117 15.08 16.44 -0.41
C HIS A 117 13.61 15.99 -0.37
N GLY A 118 12.71 16.96 -0.13
CA GLY A 118 11.26 16.75 0.02
C GLY A 118 10.83 16.42 1.45
N SER A 119 9.53 16.18 1.67
CA SER A 119 9.03 15.78 2.99
C SER A 119 9.31 14.29 3.25
N GLY A 120 10.45 13.98 3.86
CA GLY A 120 10.78 12.65 4.36
C GLY A 120 9.76 12.15 5.39
N ALA A 121 9.48 10.84 5.41
CA ALA A 121 8.85 10.22 6.57
C ALA A 121 10.01 9.67 7.41
N ASP A 122 10.18 10.24 8.59
CA ASP A 122 11.02 9.67 9.65
C ASP A 122 10.25 8.55 10.36
N PHE A 123 10.92 7.84 11.25
CA PHE A 123 10.33 6.73 12.00
C PHE A 123 9.09 7.17 12.79
N VAL A 124 9.14 8.31 13.48
CA VAL A 124 8.01 8.84 14.27
C VAL A 124 6.79 9.11 13.41
N LYS A 125 6.96 9.75 12.24
CA LYS A 125 5.85 9.97 11.29
C LYS A 125 5.29 8.67 10.75
N ALA A 126 6.13 7.65 10.54
CA ALA A 126 5.67 6.33 10.13
C ALA A 126 4.81 5.68 11.23
N VAL A 127 5.26 5.72 12.49
CA VAL A 127 4.52 5.19 13.64
C VAL A 127 3.18 5.90 13.79
N ILE A 128 3.16 7.23 13.81
CA ILE A 128 1.91 8.03 13.93
C ILE A 128 0.95 7.70 12.79
N LYS A 129 1.44 7.70 11.55
CA LYS A 129 0.59 7.44 10.38
C LYS A 129 0.00 6.04 10.40
N THR A 130 0.74 5.07 10.92
CA THR A 130 0.34 3.66 10.94
C THR A 130 -0.63 3.38 12.10
N GLY A 131 -0.33 3.92 13.29
CA GLY A 131 -1.13 3.73 14.50
C GLY A 131 -2.45 4.51 14.52
N ASP A 132 -2.54 5.64 13.80
CA ASP A 132 -3.73 6.50 13.82
C ASP A 132 -4.70 6.19 12.65
N LEU A 133 -5.92 5.77 12.98
CA LEU A 133 -6.96 5.45 11.99
C LEU A 133 -7.32 6.65 11.12
N GLY A 134 -7.45 7.84 11.71
CA GLY A 134 -7.80 9.07 10.98
C GLY A 134 -6.73 9.41 9.93
N MET A 135 -5.46 9.23 10.26
CA MET A 135 -4.32 9.45 9.37
C MET A 135 -4.23 8.40 8.26
N ARG A 136 -4.58 7.13 8.55
CA ARG A 136 -4.69 6.08 7.53
C ARG A 136 -5.79 6.37 6.51
N LEU A 137 -6.93 6.90 6.97
CA LEU A 137 -8.10 7.14 6.12
C LEU A 137 -8.18 8.56 5.54
N LYS A 138 -7.34 9.50 6.00
CA LYS A 138 -7.42 10.96 5.74
C LYS A 138 -7.70 11.38 4.30
N HIS A 139 -7.24 10.62 3.32
CA HIS A 139 -7.34 10.96 1.89
C HIS A 139 -8.21 9.98 1.07
N LEU A 140 -8.88 9.05 1.75
CA LEU A 140 -9.85 8.13 1.17
C LEU A 140 -11.26 8.70 1.36
N THR A 141 -12.05 8.69 0.30
CA THR A 141 -13.46 9.05 0.36
C THR A 141 -14.32 7.82 0.62
N GLN A 142 -15.58 7.99 1.05
CA GLN A 142 -16.48 6.84 1.23
C GLN A 142 -16.59 5.95 -0.02
N PRO A 143 -16.70 6.49 -1.26
CA PRO A 143 -16.62 5.67 -2.46
C PRO A 143 -15.30 4.91 -2.64
N ASP A 144 -14.17 5.46 -2.18
CA ASP A 144 -12.90 4.74 -2.21
C ASP A 144 -12.87 3.59 -1.19
N LEU A 145 -13.42 3.81 0.01
CA LEU A 145 -13.52 2.78 1.05
C LEU A 145 -14.43 1.64 0.60
N HIS A 146 -15.61 1.95 0.07
CA HIS A 146 -16.52 0.94 -0.46
C HIS A 146 -15.86 0.15 -1.60
N TYR A 147 -15.23 0.84 -2.55
CA TYR A 147 -14.51 0.19 -3.64
C TYR A 147 -13.38 -0.71 -3.12
N ALA A 148 -12.65 -0.30 -2.08
CA ALA A 148 -11.62 -1.12 -1.46
C ALA A 148 -12.22 -2.39 -0.83
N THR A 149 -13.32 -2.28 -0.10
CA THR A 149 -14.02 -3.43 0.50
C THR A 149 -14.50 -4.42 -0.56
N GLU A 150 -14.97 -3.96 -1.72
CA GLU A 150 -15.47 -4.82 -2.80
C GLU A 150 -14.36 -5.54 -3.59
N HIS A 151 -13.17 -4.95 -3.70
CA HIS A 151 -12.14 -5.40 -4.65
C HIS A 151 -10.83 -5.87 -4.02
N LEU A 152 -10.66 -5.72 -2.70
CA LEU A 152 -9.53 -6.34 -2.01
C LEU A 152 -9.76 -7.83 -1.84
N ASP A 153 -8.69 -8.60 -2.01
CA ASP A 153 -8.71 -10.04 -1.78
C ASP A 153 -9.06 -10.37 -0.32
N ALA A 154 -10.23 -10.97 -0.11
CA ALA A 154 -10.80 -11.21 1.21
C ALA A 154 -9.95 -12.18 2.05
N GLU A 155 -9.36 -13.20 1.42
CA GLU A 155 -8.52 -14.16 2.14
C GLU A 155 -7.20 -13.53 2.58
N LEU A 156 -6.56 -12.72 1.74
CA LEU A 156 -5.35 -11.98 2.13
C LEU A 156 -5.65 -10.98 3.25
N MET A 157 -6.77 -10.27 3.16
CA MET A 157 -7.19 -9.34 4.20
C MET A 157 -7.45 -10.06 5.52
N GLN A 158 -8.08 -11.25 5.48
CA GLN A 158 -8.29 -12.09 6.65
C GLN A 158 -6.97 -12.63 7.22
N ALA A 159 -6.09 -13.16 6.35
CA ALA A 159 -4.80 -13.73 6.73
C ALA A 159 -3.90 -12.68 7.40
N PHE A 160 -3.85 -11.46 6.85
CA PHE A 160 -3.10 -10.35 7.43
C PHE A 160 -3.86 -9.56 8.50
N ARG A 161 -5.07 -9.99 8.84
CA ARG A 161 -5.92 -9.38 9.88
C ARG A 161 -6.21 -7.91 9.62
N TYR A 162 -6.26 -7.52 8.35
CA TYR A 162 -6.67 -6.19 7.94
C TYR A 162 -8.19 -6.12 7.92
N ASN A 163 -8.76 -5.32 8.84
CA ASN A 163 -10.19 -5.06 8.86
C ASN A 163 -10.46 -3.67 8.27
N LEU A 164 -11.09 -3.65 7.10
CA LEU A 164 -11.76 -2.45 6.62
C LEU A 164 -13.13 -2.41 7.28
N SER A 165 -13.19 -1.90 8.51
CA SER A 165 -14.46 -1.61 9.14
C SER A 165 -15.24 -0.75 8.16
N THR A 166 -16.40 -1.23 7.71
CA THR A 166 -17.37 -0.37 7.02
C THR A 166 -17.62 0.79 7.97
N VAL A 167 -17.15 1.98 7.61
CA VAL A 167 -17.50 3.19 8.33
C VAL A 167 -18.98 3.42 8.04
N ASN A 168 -19.83 2.72 8.78
CA ASN A 168 -21.20 3.12 9.05
C ASN A 168 -21.12 3.96 10.34
N ARG A 169 -20.91 5.26 10.16
CA ARG A 169 -21.32 6.29 11.12
C ARG A 169 -21.91 7.43 10.32
#